data_AF-A0A969E509-F1
#
_entry.id   AF-A0A969E509-F1
#
_cell.length_a   1.000
_cell.length_b   1.000
_cell.length_c   1.000
_cell.angle_alpha   90.00
_cell.angle_beta   90.00
_cell.angle_gamma   90.00
#
_symmetry.space_group_name_H-M   'P 1'
#
loop_
_entity.id
_entity.type
_entity.pdbx_description
1 polymer ?
#
loop_
_entity_poly.entity_id
_entity_poly.type
_entity_poly.pdbx_seq_one_letter_code
_entity_poly.pdbx_strand_id
1 'polypeptide(L)'
;MEKLKNSLTFWIFFGLLSGAFVGWLSPSVGIELDILSKIFLQLIKTIVAPLLFATLVVGIAGHGDSGQVGRMGVKAFAYFISVTSLALVFGLLAINLTKAGDDSRISQEKAQKLAGKVATVKKDWKDVAAPMVMDRTEKLIGEYETAPDSMKSAVILRGIDSIQSTFAKAKDVAAKPPKQDWKYIVAHIFPENIAKSIAENQVLQIVVFSILFGIGINMAGGEHRERMVRFCESLTAVMFKFTKLVMYFACHLVFLGRWRRRLRRWVSMFLYQ
;
A
#
# COMPACT_ATOMS: atom_id res chain seq x y z
N MET A 1 -35.03 28.14 -2.35
CA MET A 1 -34.62 26.72 -2.50
C MET A 1 -33.71 26.46 -3.73
N GLU A 2 -32.85 27.41 -4.14
CA GLU A 2 -31.99 27.23 -5.33
C GLU A 2 -30.52 26.89 -5.03
N LYS A 3 -30.02 27.11 -3.80
CA LYS A 3 -28.60 26.89 -3.46
C LYS A 3 -28.21 25.44 -3.12
N LEU A 4 -29.16 24.49 -3.10
CA LEU A 4 -28.88 23.08 -2.77
C LEU A 4 -28.59 22.18 -3.97
N LYS A 5 -28.81 22.65 -5.21
CA LYS A 5 -28.71 21.78 -6.41
C LYS A 5 -27.27 21.53 -6.90
N ASN A 6 -26.25 22.24 -6.40
CA ASN A 6 -24.86 22.15 -6.89
C ASN A 6 -23.81 21.93 -5.78
N SER A 7 -24.15 21.34 -4.63
CA SER A 7 -23.14 21.00 -3.61
C SER A 7 -22.46 19.67 -3.92
N LEU A 8 -21.14 19.70 -4.11
CA LEU A 8 -20.32 18.51 -4.31
C LEU A 8 -20.47 17.50 -3.16
N THR A 9 -20.68 17.99 -1.94
CA THR A 9 -20.95 17.17 -0.76
C THR A 9 -22.23 16.35 -0.92
N PHE A 10 -23.28 16.92 -1.51
CA PHE A 10 -24.53 16.20 -1.78
C PHE A 10 -24.32 15.06 -2.77
N TRP A 11 -23.52 15.29 -3.82
CA TRP A 11 -23.16 14.26 -4.79
C TRP A 11 -22.35 13.11 -4.18
N ILE A 12 -21.47 13.40 -3.22
CA ILE A 12 -20.71 12.37 -2.50
C ILE A 12 -21.63 11.50 -1.64
N PHE A 13 -22.52 12.11 -0.84
CA PHE A 13 -23.48 11.35 -0.03
C PHE A 13 -24.44 10.53 -0.90
N PHE A 14 -24.92 11.10 -2.00
CA PHE A 14 -25.77 10.39 -2.95
C PHE A 14 -25.00 9.23 -3.64
N GLY A 15 -23.73 9.43 -3.98
CA GLY A 15 -22.85 8.40 -4.53
C GLY A 15 -22.60 7.25 -3.55
N LEU A 16 -22.37 7.57 -2.26
CA LEU A 16 -22.18 6.59 -1.20
C LEU A 16 -23.45 5.77 -0.96
N LEU A 17 -24.60 6.44 -0.79
CA LEU A 17 -25.88 5.78 -0.54
C LEU A 17 -26.32 4.93 -1.73
N SER A 18 -26.22 5.48 -2.95
CA SER A 18 -26.55 4.73 -4.16
C SER A 18 -25.58 3.58 -4.40
N GLY A 19 -24.29 3.73 -4.09
CA GLY A 19 -23.29 2.67 -4.16
C GLY A 19 -23.59 1.52 -3.19
N ALA A 20 -23.87 1.84 -1.93
CA ALA A 20 -24.22 0.85 -0.90
C ALA A 20 -25.53 0.10 -1.26
N PHE A 21 -26.55 0.84 -1.69
CA PHE A 21 -27.84 0.26 -2.11
C PHE A 21 -27.70 -0.65 -3.33
N VAL A 22 -26.86 -0.27 -4.31
CA VAL A 22 -26.60 -1.07 -5.51
C VAL A 22 -25.76 -2.31 -5.20
N GLY A 23 -24.77 -2.20 -4.31
CA GLY A 23 -23.98 -3.34 -3.84
C GLY A 23 -24.85 -4.41 -3.17
N TRP A 24 -25.88 -3.99 -2.44
CA TRP A 24 -26.86 -4.88 -1.84
C TRP A 24 -27.76 -5.58 -2.87
N LEU A 25 -28.19 -4.87 -3.92
CA LEU A 25 -29.09 -5.42 -4.95
C LEU A 25 -28.40 -6.37 -5.96
N SER A 26 -27.08 -6.28 -6.16
CA SER A 26 -26.38 -7.14 -7.14
C SER A 26 -24.87 -7.29 -6.84
N PRO A 27 -24.44 -8.40 -6.20
CA PRO A 27 -23.04 -8.66 -5.88
C PRO A 27 -22.13 -8.75 -7.11
N SER A 28 -22.67 -9.19 -8.25
CA SER A 28 -21.96 -9.29 -9.54
C SER A 28 -21.50 -7.94 -10.08
N VAL A 29 -22.20 -6.85 -9.76
CA VAL A 29 -21.84 -5.48 -10.16
C VAL A 29 -20.59 -5.00 -9.43
N GLY A 30 -20.31 -5.50 -8.23
CA GLY A 30 -19.12 -5.12 -7.44
C GLY A 30 -17.81 -5.52 -8.11
N ILE A 31 -17.77 -6.65 -8.82
CA ILE A 31 -16.57 -7.19 -9.47
C ILE A 31 -16.16 -6.32 -10.68
N GLU A 32 -17.13 -5.79 -11.43
CA GLU A 32 -16.85 -4.87 -12.55
C GLU A 32 -16.43 -3.47 -12.09
N LEU A 33 -16.71 -3.09 -10.83
CA LEU A 33 -16.32 -1.80 -10.27
C LEU A 33 -14.91 -1.82 -9.64
N ASP A 34 -14.29 -2.99 -9.53
CA ASP A 34 -12.95 -3.14 -8.97
C ASP A 34 -11.90 -2.41 -9.83
N ILE A 35 -11.96 -2.56 -11.17
CA ILE A 35 -11.06 -1.83 -12.08
C ILE A 35 -11.24 -0.31 -11.95
N LEU A 36 -12.48 0.14 -11.75
CA LEU A 36 -12.81 1.55 -11.61
C LEU A 36 -12.22 2.12 -10.31
N SER A 37 -12.36 1.36 -9.23
CA SER A 37 -11.81 1.68 -7.91
C SER A 37 -10.28 1.69 -7.96
N LYS A 38 -9.67 0.73 -8.65
CA LYS A 38 -8.22 0.68 -8.87
C LYS A 38 -7.70 1.91 -9.62
N ILE A 39 -8.33 2.29 -10.72
CA ILE A 39 -7.95 3.49 -11.48
C ILE A 39 -8.09 4.74 -10.60
N PHE A 40 -9.20 4.89 -9.88
CA PHE A 40 -9.42 6.03 -9.00
C PHE A 40 -8.38 6.11 -7.87
N LEU A 41 -8.12 4.99 -7.19
CA LEU A 41 -7.11 4.92 -6.14
C LEU A 41 -5.70 5.19 -6.69
N GLN A 42 -5.40 4.73 -7.91
CA GLN A 42 -4.12 5.00 -8.57
C GLN A 42 -3.97 6.48 -8.95
N LEU A 43 -5.05 7.12 -9.42
CA LEU A 43 -5.08 8.57 -9.65
C LEU A 43 -4.83 9.35 -8.36
N ILE A 44 -5.47 8.98 -7.24
CA ILE A 44 -5.20 9.64 -5.95
C ILE A 44 -3.75 9.42 -5.53
N LYS A 45 -3.22 8.20 -5.63
CA LYS A 45 -1.83 7.89 -5.24
C LYS A 45 -0.81 8.77 -5.97
N THR A 46 -1.02 9.02 -7.26
CA THR A 46 -0.16 9.93 -8.05
C THR A 46 -0.17 11.37 -7.54
N ILE A 47 -1.25 11.83 -6.90
CA ILE A 47 -1.37 13.17 -6.33
C ILE A 47 -0.67 13.28 -4.98
N VAL A 48 -0.77 12.23 -4.16
CA VAL A 48 -0.36 12.27 -2.75
C VAL A 48 1.12 12.63 -2.62
N ALA A 49 2.01 11.98 -3.38
CA ALA A 49 3.45 12.22 -3.28
C ALA A 49 3.86 13.69 -3.57
N PRO A 50 3.56 14.28 -4.74
CA PRO A 50 3.92 15.66 -5.06
C PRO A 50 3.21 16.68 -4.17
N LEU A 51 1.95 16.43 -3.78
CA LEU A 51 1.21 17.31 -2.89
C LEU A 51 1.80 17.31 -1.47
N LEU A 52 2.12 16.15 -0.91
CA LEU A 52 2.76 16.04 0.40
C LEU A 52 4.12 16.74 0.41
N PHE A 53 4.94 16.52 -0.63
CA PHE A 53 6.22 17.21 -0.75
C PHE A 53 6.04 18.73 -0.76
N ALA A 54 5.22 19.24 -1.67
CA ALA A 54 5.03 20.67 -1.86
C ALA A 54 4.44 21.34 -0.60
N THR A 55 3.43 20.74 0.02
CA THR A 55 2.77 21.30 1.21
C THR A 55 3.68 21.31 2.42
N LEU A 56 4.49 20.27 2.63
CA LEU A 56 5.47 20.24 3.73
C LEU A 56 6.57 21.27 3.53
N VAL A 57 7.09 21.39 2.31
CA VAL A 57 8.12 22.38 1.99
C VAL A 57 7.59 23.79 2.18
N VAL A 58 6.39 24.11 1.67
CA VAL A 58 5.74 25.42 1.90
C VAL A 58 5.51 25.68 3.39
N GLY A 59 5.05 24.66 4.15
CA GLY A 59 4.83 24.80 5.59
C GLY A 59 6.09 25.14 6.38
N ILE A 60 7.21 24.51 6.04
CA ILE A 60 8.49 24.65 6.77
C ILE A 60 9.29 25.85 6.28
N ALA A 61 9.39 26.06 4.96
CA ALA A 61 10.20 27.10 4.34
C ALA A 61 9.46 28.42 4.11
N GLY A 62 8.12 28.40 4.07
CA GLY A 62 7.31 29.60 3.86
C GLY A 62 7.28 30.55 5.06
N HIS A 63 7.61 30.05 6.24
CA HIS A 63 7.72 30.84 7.47
C HIS A 63 9.19 31.09 7.76
N GLY A 64 9.68 32.29 7.41
CA GLY A 64 11.11 32.64 7.39
C GLY A 64 11.84 32.65 8.75
N ASP A 65 11.16 32.35 9.86
CA ASP A 65 11.76 32.14 11.17
C ASP A 65 11.76 30.63 11.50
N SER A 66 12.93 30.00 11.30
CA SER A 66 13.16 28.58 11.58
C SER A 66 12.87 28.20 13.05
N GLY A 67 13.03 29.15 13.99
CA GLY A 67 12.71 28.95 15.41
C GLY A 67 11.20 28.97 15.69
N GLN A 68 10.43 29.74 14.93
CA GLN A 68 8.97 29.77 15.03
C GLN A 68 8.35 28.48 14.50
N VAL A 69 8.84 27.97 13.36
CA VAL A 69 8.38 26.72 12.74
C VAL A 69 8.57 25.54 13.69
N GLY A 70 9.73 25.44 14.35
CA GLY A 70 10.01 24.38 15.33
C GLY A 70 9.03 24.40 16.52
N ARG A 71 8.76 25.58 17.09
CA ARG A 71 7.80 25.71 18.21
C ARG A 71 6.36 25.42 17.80
N MET A 72 5.95 25.80 16.58
CA MET A 72 4.65 25.41 16.03
C MET A 72 4.57 23.89 15.82
N GLY A 73 5.63 23.28 15.30
CA GLY A 73 5.74 21.83 15.09
C GLY A 73 5.62 21.03 16.39
N VAL A 74 6.35 21.43 17.45
CA VAL A 74 6.26 20.75 18.76
C VAL A 74 4.86 20.84 19.36
N LYS A 75 4.18 22.01 19.25
CA LYS A 75 2.79 22.15 19.68
C LYS A 75 1.87 21.21 18.88
N ALA A 76 2.01 21.19 17.55
CA ALA A 76 1.23 20.30 16.68
C ALA A 76 1.48 18.82 16.99
N PHE A 77 2.72 18.44 17.29
CA PHE A 77 3.07 17.07 17.65
C PHE A 77 2.47 16.65 18.99
N ALA A 78 2.51 17.54 19.99
CA ALA A 78 1.84 17.33 21.28
C ALA A 78 0.32 17.15 21.08
N TYR A 79 -0.33 18.03 20.30
CA TYR A 79 -1.75 17.87 19.95
C TYR A 79 -2.01 16.55 19.22
N PHE A 80 -1.16 16.15 18.28
CA PHE A 80 -1.30 14.90 17.54
C PHE A 80 -1.22 13.67 18.46
N ILE A 81 -0.24 13.61 19.36
CA ILE A 81 -0.12 12.51 20.33
C ILE A 81 -1.35 12.49 21.24
N SER A 82 -1.75 13.62 21.82
CA SER A 82 -2.92 13.67 22.70
C SER A 82 -4.20 13.23 22.00
N VAL A 83 -4.46 13.74 20.79
CA VAL A 83 -5.67 13.41 20.03
C VAL A 83 -5.67 11.95 19.57
N THR A 84 -4.54 11.40 19.12
CA THR A 84 -4.45 10.00 18.70
C THR A 84 -4.57 9.04 19.88
N SER A 85 -3.98 9.35 21.03
CA SER A 85 -4.18 8.56 22.26
C SER A 85 -5.64 8.55 22.69
N LEU A 86 -6.31 9.71 22.71
CA LEU A 86 -7.74 9.79 23.03
C LEU A 86 -8.58 9.02 22.00
N ALA A 87 -8.28 9.16 20.70
CA ALA A 87 -8.98 8.43 19.64
C ALA A 87 -8.81 6.90 19.78
N LEU A 88 -7.62 6.42 20.17
CA LEU A 88 -7.38 5.00 20.45
C LEU A 88 -8.17 4.53 21.68
N VAL A 89 -8.24 5.32 22.75
CA VAL A 89 -9.05 4.98 23.93
C VAL A 89 -10.51 4.88 23.55
N PHE A 90 -11.07 5.87 22.84
CA PHE A 90 -12.46 5.82 22.38
C PHE A 90 -12.71 4.69 21.39
N GLY A 91 -11.79 4.44 20.45
CA GLY A 91 -11.89 3.33 19.50
C GLY A 91 -11.88 1.98 20.20
N LEU A 92 -10.98 1.79 21.16
CA LEU A 92 -10.89 0.55 21.94
C LEU A 92 -12.13 0.36 22.82
N LEU A 93 -12.63 1.43 23.45
CA LEU A 93 -13.82 1.41 24.26
C LEU A 93 -15.07 1.09 23.42
N ALA A 94 -15.20 1.68 22.23
CA ALA A 94 -16.27 1.38 21.29
C ALA A 94 -16.23 -0.08 20.79
N ILE A 95 -15.05 -0.59 20.41
CA ILE A 95 -14.88 -1.99 19.97
C ILE A 95 -15.23 -2.95 21.11
N ASN A 96 -14.78 -2.66 22.33
CA ASN A 96 -15.07 -3.50 23.49
C ASN A 96 -16.58 -3.51 23.84
N LEU A 97 -17.24 -2.34 23.79
CA LEU A 97 -18.69 -2.24 24.04
C LEU A 97 -19.55 -2.93 22.98
N THR A 98 -19.21 -2.71 21.70
CA THR A 98 -19.95 -3.28 20.56
C THR A 98 -19.63 -4.76 20.32
N LYS A 99 -18.57 -5.29 20.94
CA LYS A 99 -17.94 -6.58 20.59
C LYS A 99 -17.75 -6.72 19.08
N ALA A 100 -17.42 -5.61 18.41
CA ALA A 100 -17.24 -5.58 16.97
C ALA A 100 -16.06 -6.48 16.59
N GLY A 101 -16.34 -7.59 15.90
CA GLY A 101 -15.35 -8.61 15.52
C GLY A 101 -15.52 -9.97 16.19
N ASP A 102 -16.51 -10.15 17.08
CA ASP A 102 -16.81 -11.43 17.73
C ASP A 102 -17.49 -12.46 16.79
N ASP A 103 -17.96 -12.02 15.61
CA ASP A 103 -18.30 -12.93 14.49
C ASP A 103 -17.02 -13.42 13.80
N SER A 104 -16.31 -14.27 14.53
CA SER A 104 -15.00 -14.82 14.22
C SER A 104 -15.02 -15.88 13.11
N ARG A 105 -16.15 -16.12 12.44
CA ARG A 105 -16.29 -17.21 11.45
C ARG A 105 -15.39 -17.02 10.23
N ILE A 106 -15.27 -15.79 9.71
CA ILE A 106 -14.48 -15.51 8.49
C ILE A 106 -12.97 -15.48 8.79
N SER A 107 -12.57 -15.01 9.97
CA SER A 107 -11.16 -14.95 10.38
C SER A 107 -10.66 -16.31 10.87
N GLN A 108 -11.47 -17.08 11.61
CA GLN A 108 -11.12 -18.44 12.01
C GLN A 108 -11.15 -19.43 10.85
N GLU A 109 -12.04 -19.29 9.87
CA GLU A 109 -12.02 -20.15 8.67
C GLU A 109 -10.73 -19.95 7.85
N LYS A 110 -10.31 -18.69 7.64
CA LYS A 110 -9.03 -18.38 6.98
C LYS A 110 -7.83 -18.82 7.82
N ALA A 111 -7.86 -18.63 9.13
CA ALA A 111 -6.80 -19.04 10.05
C ALA A 111 -6.69 -20.58 10.16
N GLN A 112 -7.81 -21.31 10.20
CA GLN A 112 -7.85 -22.79 10.18
C GLN A 112 -7.42 -23.33 8.81
N LYS A 113 -7.80 -22.71 7.70
CA LYS A 113 -7.30 -23.09 6.37
C LYS A 113 -5.80 -22.88 6.24
N LEU A 114 -5.25 -21.77 6.77
CA LEU A 114 -3.80 -21.56 6.80
C LEU A 114 -3.10 -22.53 7.77
N ALA A 115 -3.64 -22.75 8.97
CA ALA A 115 -3.09 -23.69 9.94
C ALA A 115 -3.10 -25.13 9.41
N GLY A 116 -4.17 -25.52 8.71
CA GLY A 116 -4.28 -26.80 8.01
C GLY A 116 -3.24 -26.93 6.89
N LYS A 117 -3.09 -25.89 6.06
CA LYS A 117 -2.05 -25.86 5.01
C LYS A 117 -0.63 -25.92 5.57
N VAL A 118 -0.36 -25.24 6.68
CA VAL A 118 0.96 -25.27 7.34
C VAL A 118 1.20 -26.63 8.01
N ALA A 119 0.17 -27.25 8.58
CA ALA A 119 0.26 -28.59 9.15
C ALA A 119 0.50 -29.66 8.07
N THR A 120 -0.16 -29.58 6.91
CA THR A 120 0.12 -30.45 5.76
C THR A 120 1.52 -30.22 5.21
N VAL A 121 1.95 -28.98 5.00
CA VAL A 121 3.33 -28.69 4.53
C VAL A 121 4.38 -29.21 5.52
N LYS A 122 4.14 -29.05 6.83
CA LYS A 122 5.04 -29.58 7.87
C LYS A 122 5.07 -31.11 7.89
N LYS A 123 3.94 -31.75 7.62
CA LYS A 123 3.82 -33.21 7.51
C LYS A 123 4.49 -33.72 6.23
N ASP A 124 4.20 -33.14 5.08
CA ASP A 124 4.79 -33.47 3.78
C ASP A 124 6.31 -33.28 3.79
N TRP A 125 6.81 -32.27 4.51
CA TRP A 125 8.24 -32.09 4.71
C TRP A 125 8.88 -33.26 5.48
N LYS A 126 8.21 -33.73 6.56
CA LYS A 126 8.72 -34.83 7.38
C LYS A 126 8.57 -36.19 6.70
N ASP A 127 7.45 -36.42 6.04
CA ASP A 127 7.04 -37.74 5.55
C ASP A 127 7.55 -37.99 4.12
N VAL A 128 7.79 -36.93 3.33
CA VAL A 128 8.13 -37.06 1.89
C VAL A 128 9.45 -36.36 1.56
N ALA A 129 9.58 -35.07 1.88
CA ALA A 129 10.75 -34.30 1.44
C ALA A 129 12.04 -34.72 2.15
N ALA A 130 12.00 -34.86 3.48
CA ALA A 130 13.15 -35.28 4.28
C ALA A 130 13.68 -36.67 3.87
N PRO A 131 12.88 -37.75 3.82
CA PRO A 131 13.39 -39.06 3.41
C PRO A 131 13.84 -39.10 1.95
N MET A 132 13.20 -38.36 1.04
CA MET A 132 13.62 -38.29 -0.36
C MET A 132 14.97 -37.59 -0.54
N VAL A 133 15.23 -36.53 0.23
CA VAL A 133 16.53 -35.86 0.24
C VAL A 133 17.59 -36.80 0.80
N MET A 134 17.29 -37.52 1.90
CA MET A 134 18.23 -38.46 2.52
C MET A 134 18.57 -39.65 1.61
N ASP A 135 17.58 -40.29 0.97
CA ASP A 135 17.80 -41.38 -0.02
C ASP A 135 18.62 -40.91 -1.22
N ARG A 136 18.36 -39.70 -1.72
CA ARG A 136 19.14 -39.12 -2.82
C ARG A 136 20.56 -38.78 -2.38
N THR A 137 20.75 -38.27 -1.17
CA THR A 137 22.07 -38.00 -0.60
C THR A 137 22.87 -39.30 -0.43
N GLU A 138 22.26 -40.37 0.08
CA GLU A 138 22.92 -41.68 0.19
C GLU A 138 23.31 -42.26 -1.19
N LYS A 139 22.44 -42.14 -2.19
CA LYS A 139 22.76 -42.56 -3.57
C LYS A 139 23.92 -41.77 -4.17
N LEU A 140 23.95 -40.45 -3.96
CA LEU A 140 25.04 -39.60 -4.44
C LEU A 140 26.35 -39.87 -3.71
N ILE A 141 26.29 -40.23 -2.42
CA ILE A 141 27.46 -40.65 -1.64
C ILE A 141 28.01 -41.98 -2.17
N GLY A 142 27.14 -42.97 -2.44
CA GLY A 142 27.55 -44.24 -3.05
C GLY A 142 28.08 -44.10 -4.48
N GLU A 143 27.51 -43.19 -5.28
CA GLU A 143 28.00 -42.85 -6.62
C GLU A 143 29.37 -42.15 -6.56
N TYR A 144 29.62 -41.33 -5.53
CA TYR A 144 30.93 -40.70 -5.29
C TYR A 144 31.99 -41.71 -4.85
N GLU A 145 31.62 -42.67 -4.00
CA GLU A 145 32.52 -43.67 -3.42
C GLU A 145 32.99 -44.70 -4.47
N THR A 146 32.19 -44.94 -5.50
CA THR A 146 32.48 -45.87 -6.61
C THR A 146 33.02 -45.19 -7.89
N ALA A 147 33.08 -43.85 -7.92
CA ALA A 147 33.54 -43.09 -9.08
C ALA A 147 35.08 -43.05 -9.22
N PRO A 148 35.64 -43.05 -10.45
CA PRO A 148 37.06 -42.79 -10.70
C PRO A 148 37.46 -41.36 -10.27
N ASP A 149 38.70 -41.16 -9.81
CA ASP A 149 39.17 -39.89 -9.22
C ASP A 149 38.97 -38.65 -10.13
N SER A 150 38.91 -38.83 -11.45
CA SER A 150 38.67 -37.76 -12.42
C SER A 150 37.21 -37.28 -12.48
N MET A 151 36.23 -38.06 -12.01
CA MET A 151 34.79 -37.78 -12.13
C MET A 151 34.14 -37.34 -10.80
N LYS A 152 34.83 -37.52 -9.67
CA LYS A 152 34.36 -37.19 -8.31
C LYS A 152 33.92 -35.74 -8.13
N SER A 153 34.60 -34.77 -8.78
CA SER A 153 34.24 -33.35 -8.74
C SER A 153 32.91 -33.06 -9.44
N ALA A 154 32.58 -33.78 -10.52
CA ALA A 154 31.33 -33.63 -11.25
C ALA A 154 30.13 -34.17 -10.46
N VAL A 155 30.32 -35.26 -9.69
CA VAL A 155 29.29 -35.84 -8.81
C VAL A 155 28.97 -34.89 -7.66
N ILE A 156 29.99 -34.28 -7.03
CA ILE A 156 29.81 -33.28 -5.96
C ILE A 156 29.05 -32.05 -6.48
N LEU A 157 29.42 -31.52 -7.66
CA LEU A 157 28.77 -30.34 -8.23
C LEU A 157 27.28 -30.58 -8.56
N ARG A 158 26.93 -31.76 -9.08
CA ARG A 158 25.53 -32.16 -9.34
C ARG A 158 24.75 -32.34 -8.05
N GLY A 159 25.38 -32.90 -7.02
CA GLY A 159 24.78 -33.04 -5.68
C GLY A 159 24.43 -31.67 -5.08
N ILE A 160 25.38 -30.73 -5.10
CA ILE A 160 25.18 -29.36 -4.60
C ILE A 160 24.05 -28.65 -5.35
N ASP A 161 24.00 -28.72 -6.69
CA ASP A 161 22.96 -28.05 -7.50
C ASP A 161 21.55 -28.64 -7.28
N SER A 162 21.47 -29.96 -7.09
CA SER A 162 20.20 -30.65 -6.80
C SER A 162 19.64 -30.29 -5.41
N ILE A 163 20.52 -30.11 -4.43
CA ILE A 163 20.17 -29.69 -3.07
C ILE A 163 19.77 -28.22 -3.08
N GLN A 164 20.55 -27.37 -3.74
CA GLN A 164 20.32 -25.94 -3.83
C GLN A 164 19.00 -25.58 -4.52
N SER A 165 18.64 -26.27 -5.60
CA SER A 165 17.35 -26.07 -6.29
C SER A 165 16.13 -26.53 -5.48
N THR A 166 16.30 -27.53 -4.62
CA THR A 166 15.26 -28.00 -3.67
C THR A 166 15.06 -26.99 -2.53
N PHE A 167 16.15 -26.43 -1.99
CA PHE A 167 16.09 -25.36 -0.99
C PHE A 167 15.59 -24.03 -1.57
N ALA A 168 15.90 -23.71 -2.83
CA ALA A 168 15.39 -22.51 -3.51
C ALA A 168 13.86 -22.53 -3.60
N LYS A 169 13.28 -23.66 -4.03
CA LYS A 169 11.82 -23.85 -4.03
C LYS A 169 11.20 -23.78 -2.63
N ALA A 170 11.90 -24.27 -1.60
CA ALA A 170 11.42 -24.18 -0.21
C ALA A 170 11.50 -22.74 0.35
N LYS A 171 12.50 -21.96 -0.08
CA LYS A 171 12.71 -20.56 0.31
C LYS A 171 11.60 -19.64 -0.22
N ASP A 172 11.11 -19.88 -1.43
CA ASP A 172 10.00 -19.13 -2.03
C ASP A 172 8.66 -19.38 -1.31
N VAL A 173 8.50 -20.54 -0.68
CA VAL A 173 7.30 -20.92 0.09
C VAL A 173 7.37 -20.45 1.55
N ALA A 174 8.58 -20.28 2.10
CA ALA A 174 8.81 -19.99 3.52
C ALA A 174 9.23 -18.53 3.81
N ALA A 175 9.03 -17.60 2.86
CA ALA A 175 9.30 -16.18 3.08
C ALA A 175 8.33 -15.58 4.13
N LYS A 176 8.63 -15.81 5.42
CA LYS A 176 8.14 -15.01 6.53
C LYS A 176 8.48 -13.55 6.22
N PRO A 177 7.57 -12.59 6.50
CA PRO A 177 8.00 -11.19 6.54
C PRO A 177 9.18 -11.10 7.52
N PRO A 178 10.33 -10.53 7.11
CA PRO A 178 11.49 -10.44 7.96
C PRO A 178 11.09 -9.76 9.28
N LYS A 179 11.58 -10.28 10.41
CA LYS A 179 11.45 -9.58 11.69
C LYS A 179 12.04 -8.19 11.47
N GLN A 180 11.19 -7.16 11.48
CA GLN A 180 11.64 -5.79 11.27
C GLN A 180 12.57 -5.41 12.42
N ASP A 181 13.87 -5.44 12.17
CA ASP A 181 14.85 -4.92 13.10
C ASP A 181 14.79 -3.39 13.08
N TRP A 182 14.87 -2.76 14.25
CA TRP A 182 14.74 -1.30 14.38
C TRP A 182 15.80 -0.54 13.56
N LYS A 183 16.94 -1.18 13.30
CA LYS A 183 18.00 -0.67 12.40
C LYS A 183 17.51 -0.53 10.96
N TYR A 184 16.72 -1.49 10.46
CA TYR A 184 16.14 -1.42 9.12
C TYR A 184 15.07 -0.32 9.03
N ILE A 185 14.29 -0.11 10.08
CA ILE A 185 13.29 0.97 10.13
C ILE A 185 14.00 2.33 10.07
N VAL A 186 15.04 2.53 10.87
CA VAL A 186 15.83 3.78 10.85
C VAL A 186 16.50 4.00 9.50
N ALA A 187 17.08 2.97 8.90
CA ALA A 187 17.67 3.09 7.57
C ALA A 187 16.62 3.46 6.50
N HIS A 188 15.40 2.91 6.57
CA HIS A 188 14.33 3.22 5.62
C HIS A 188 13.67 4.60 5.81
N ILE A 189 13.89 5.26 6.95
CA ILE A 189 13.45 6.65 7.19
C ILE A 189 14.28 7.60 6.32
N PHE A 190 15.58 7.33 6.16
CA PHE A 190 16.48 8.12 5.31
C PHE A 190 16.47 7.55 3.89
N PRO A 191 15.93 8.28 2.90
CA PRO A 191 15.86 7.76 1.53
C PRO A 191 17.26 7.64 0.91
N GLU A 192 17.58 6.46 0.37
CA GLU A 192 18.78 6.28 -0.47
C GLU A 192 18.63 6.99 -1.83
N ASN A 193 17.39 7.14 -2.34
CA ASN A 193 17.11 7.80 -3.61
C ASN A 193 15.69 8.41 -3.64
N ILE A 194 15.60 9.74 -3.64
CA ILE A 194 14.34 10.50 -3.59
C ILE A 194 13.41 10.19 -4.76
N ALA A 195 13.96 10.09 -5.98
CA ALA A 195 13.17 9.86 -7.18
C ALA A 195 12.49 8.48 -7.12
N LYS A 196 13.19 7.48 -6.57
CA LYS A 196 12.62 6.15 -6.30
C LYS A 196 11.55 6.20 -5.22
N SER A 197 11.76 6.92 -4.12
CA SER A 197 10.78 7.05 -3.03
C SER A 197 9.46 7.69 -3.50
N ILE A 198 9.55 8.70 -4.39
CA ILE A 198 8.39 9.33 -5.00
C ILE A 198 7.69 8.36 -5.97
N ALA A 199 8.45 7.64 -6.80
CA ALA A 199 7.90 6.66 -7.74
C ALA A 199 7.21 5.47 -7.03
N GLU A 200 7.79 4.99 -5.93
CA GLU A 200 7.28 3.88 -5.13
C GLU A 200 6.23 4.32 -4.10
N ASN A 201 5.88 5.62 -4.05
CA ASN A 201 4.90 6.20 -3.12
C ASN A 201 5.24 5.92 -1.64
N GLN A 202 6.52 5.94 -1.29
CA GLN A 202 7.00 5.73 0.08
C GLN A 202 6.80 7.01 0.91
N VAL A 203 5.59 7.15 1.49
CA VAL A 203 5.16 8.36 2.20
C VAL A 203 6.15 8.80 3.27
N LEU A 204 6.63 7.88 4.11
CA LEU A 204 7.55 8.19 5.20
C LEU A 204 8.84 8.87 4.68
N GLN A 205 9.40 8.33 3.60
CA GLN A 205 10.63 8.86 3.00
C GLN A 205 10.40 10.23 2.35
N ILE A 206 9.25 10.40 1.67
CA ILE A 206 8.87 11.69 1.07
C ILE A 206 8.77 12.75 2.17
N VAL A 207 8.13 12.44 3.29
CA VAL A 207 7.97 13.37 4.43
C VAL A 207 9.34 13.78 5.00
N VAL A 208 10.21 12.80 5.29
CA VAL A 208 11.54 13.06 5.87
C VAL A 208 12.39 13.91 4.94
N PHE A 209 12.42 13.58 3.64
CA PHE A 209 13.12 14.39 2.65
C PHE A 209 12.57 15.81 2.57
N SER A 210 11.24 15.98 2.55
CA SER A 210 10.59 17.29 2.48
C SER A 210 10.96 18.17 3.67
N ILE A 211 11.08 17.58 4.87
CA ILE A 211 11.50 18.29 6.07
C ILE A 211 12.95 18.78 5.95
N LEU A 212 13.87 17.87 5.59
CA LEU A 212 15.28 18.22 5.41
C LEU A 212 15.47 19.26 4.29
N PHE A 213 14.73 19.12 3.19
CA PHE A 213 14.75 20.05 2.06
C PHE A 213 14.18 21.43 2.46
N GLY A 214 13.08 21.48 3.22
CA GLY A 214 12.51 22.72 3.73
C GLY A 214 13.45 23.46 4.69
N ILE A 215 14.15 22.73 5.57
CA ILE A 215 15.19 23.30 6.43
C ILE A 215 16.36 23.81 5.58
N GLY A 216 16.81 23.04 4.59
CA GLY A 216 17.87 23.43 3.66
C GLY A 216 17.53 24.71 2.87
N ILE A 217 16.27 24.86 2.44
CA ILE A 217 15.78 26.09 1.80
C ILE A 217 15.89 27.30 2.75
N ASN A 218 15.52 27.13 4.03
CA ASN A 218 15.66 28.19 5.03
C ASN A 218 17.12 28.55 5.29
N MET A 219 18.03 27.56 5.24
CA MET A 219 19.47 27.78 5.38
C MET A 219 20.08 28.49 4.17
N ALA A 220 19.61 28.21 2.95
CA ALA A 220 20.08 28.86 1.73
C ALA A 220 19.78 30.36 1.72
N GLY A 221 18.64 30.76 2.33
CA GLY A 221 18.28 32.15 2.53
C GLY A 221 18.09 32.96 1.23
N GLY A 222 17.80 34.25 1.41
CA GLY A 222 17.69 35.22 0.32
C GLY A 222 16.67 34.85 -0.77
N GLU A 223 17.02 35.19 -2.01
CA GLU A 223 16.15 35.02 -3.18
C GLU A 223 15.88 33.55 -3.54
N HIS A 224 16.83 32.66 -3.22
CA HIS A 224 16.71 31.22 -3.49
C HIS A 224 15.56 30.60 -2.69
N ARG A 225 15.40 31.03 -1.43
CA ARG A 225 14.27 30.61 -0.58
C ARG A 225 12.94 30.94 -1.22
N GLU A 226 12.77 32.21 -1.61
CA GLU A 226 11.51 32.70 -2.15
C GLU A 226 11.15 32.03 -3.47
N ARG A 227 12.14 31.82 -4.36
CA ARG A 227 11.91 31.10 -5.62
C ARG A 227 11.44 29.66 -5.39
N MET A 228 12.08 28.93 -4.47
CA MET A 228 11.72 27.54 -4.19
C MET A 228 10.37 27.40 -3.47
N VAL A 229 10.06 28.31 -2.54
CA VAL A 229 8.75 28.35 -1.88
C VAL A 229 7.64 28.67 -2.89
N ARG A 230 7.82 29.70 -3.73
CA ARG A 230 6.83 30.06 -4.77
C ARG A 230 6.59 28.92 -5.77
N PHE A 231 7.65 28.17 -6.11
CA PHE A 231 7.51 26.97 -6.92
C PHE A 231 6.64 25.90 -6.23
N CYS A 232 6.91 25.61 -4.96
CA CYS A 232 6.14 24.63 -4.19
C CYS A 232 4.68 25.07 -3.94
N GLU A 233 4.43 26.37 -3.76
CA GLU A 233 3.08 26.94 -3.68
C GLU A 233 2.32 26.73 -4.99
N SER A 234 2.98 27.01 -6.12
CA SER A 234 2.41 26.80 -7.45
C SER A 234 2.10 25.33 -7.70
N LEU A 235 3.03 24.43 -7.33
CA LEU A 235 2.84 22.98 -7.42
C LEU A 235 1.65 22.53 -6.58
N THR A 236 1.55 22.99 -5.33
CA THR A 236 0.43 22.71 -4.43
C THR A 236 -0.90 23.15 -5.03
N ALA A 237 -0.98 24.38 -5.57
CA ALA A 237 -2.19 24.90 -6.19
C ALA A 237 -2.62 24.09 -7.42
N VAL A 238 -1.68 23.66 -8.27
CA VAL A 238 -1.96 22.80 -9.42
C VAL A 238 -2.44 21.42 -8.96
N MET A 239 -1.80 20.83 -7.95
CA MET A 239 -2.21 19.54 -7.38
C MET A 239 -3.60 19.60 -6.73
N PHE A 240 -4.00 20.72 -6.12
CA PHE A 240 -5.37 20.91 -5.65
C PHE A 240 -6.39 20.98 -6.79
N LYS A 241 -6.08 21.65 -7.91
CA LYS A 241 -6.94 21.63 -9.11
C LYS A 241 -7.04 20.23 -9.70
N PHE A 242 -5.93 19.50 -9.76
CA PHE A 242 -5.91 18.12 -10.24
C PHE A 242 -6.70 17.18 -9.31
N THR A 243 -6.65 17.38 -7.99
CA THR A 243 -7.50 16.68 -7.03
C THR A 243 -8.98 16.94 -7.29
N LYS A 244 -9.37 18.19 -7.57
CA LYS A 244 -10.75 18.53 -7.96
C LYS A 244 -11.16 17.83 -9.25
N LEU A 245 -10.26 17.76 -10.24
CA LEU A 245 -10.49 17.04 -11.50
C LEU A 245 -10.75 15.55 -11.24
N VAL A 246 -9.91 14.89 -10.42
CA VAL A 246 -10.06 13.47 -10.07
C VAL A 246 -11.34 13.23 -9.27
N MET A 247 -11.70 14.12 -8.35
CA MET A 247 -12.94 14.03 -7.57
C MET A 247 -14.19 14.20 -8.44
N TYR A 248 -14.14 15.11 -9.41
CA TYR A 248 -15.21 15.27 -10.40
C TYR A 248 -15.33 14.02 -11.28
N PHE A 249 -14.20 13.49 -11.75
CA PHE A 249 -14.16 12.27 -12.56
C PHE A 249 -14.71 11.07 -11.82
N ALA A 250 -14.42 10.90 -10.52
CA ALA A 250 -14.97 9.84 -9.69
C ALA A 250 -16.50 9.91 -9.56
N CYS A 251 -17.03 11.09 -9.25
CA CYS A 251 -18.49 11.28 -9.19
C CYS A 251 -19.14 10.97 -10.54
N HIS A 252 -18.49 11.38 -11.64
CA HIS A 252 -18.99 11.13 -12.98
C HIS A 252 -18.88 9.66 -13.41
N LEU A 253 -17.78 8.98 -13.09
CA LEU A 253 -17.54 7.57 -13.40
C LEU A 253 -18.54 6.63 -12.72
N VAL A 254 -18.88 6.90 -11.46
CA VAL A 254 -19.94 6.16 -10.74
C VAL A 254 -21.28 6.28 -11.49
N PHE A 255 -21.55 7.44 -12.09
CA PHE A 255 -22.76 7.69 -12.86
C PHE A 255 -22.71 7.08 -14.29
N LEU A 256 -21.58 7.24 -14.99
CA LEU A 256 -21.40 6.86 -16.40
C LEU A 256 -21.18 5.36 -16.60
N GLY A 257 -20.48 4.69 -15.66
CA GLY A 257 -20.27 3.24 -15.67
C GLY A 257 -21.57 2.42 -15.63
N ARG A 258 -22.66 3.01 -15.12
CA ARG A 258 -24.01 2.43 -15.21
C ARG A 258 -24.75 2.81 -16.49
N TRP A 259 -24.59 4.03 -17.01
CA TRP A 259 -25.30 4.47 -18.22
C TRP A 259 -24.91 3.62 -19.43
N ARG A 260 -23.62 3.27 -19.61
CA ARG A 260 -23.17 2.41 -20.72
C ARG A 260 -23.77 0.99 -20.71
N ARG A 261 -24.05 0.39 -19.55
CA ARG A 261 -24.70 -0.93 -19.43
C ARG A 261 -26.22 -0.86 -19.52
N ARG A 262 -26.82 0.26 -19.12
CA ARG A 262 -28.26 0.51 -19.30
C ARG A 262 -28.57 0.88 -20.75
N LEU A 263 -27.70 1.63 -21.42
CA LEU A 263 -27.78 1.89 -22.86
C LEU A 263 -27.62 0.60 -23.67
N ARG A 264 -26.69 -0.29 -23.31
CA ARG A 264 -26.55 -1.59 -24.01
C ARG A 264 -27.78 -2.49 -23.83
N ARG A 265 -28.41 -2.47 -22.66
CA ARG A 265 -29.68 -3.19 -22.39
C ARG A 265 -30.90 -2.53 -23.05
N TRP A 266 -30.93 -1.20 -23.11
CA TRP A 266 -31.97 -0.45 -23.82
C TRP A 266 -31.84 -0.62 -25.34
N VAL A 267 -30.63 -0.55 -25.88
CA VAL A 267 -30.33 -0.80 -27.29
C VAL A 267 -30.61 -2.26 -27.65
N SER A 268 -30.32 -3.23 -26.76
CA SER A 268 -30.73 -4.63 -27.01
C SER A 268 -32.23 -4.86 -26.88
N MET A 269 -32.97 -4.04 -26.12
CA MET A 269 -34.44 -4.09 -26.08
C MET A 269 -35.07 -3.40 -27.30
N PHE A 270 -34.43 -2.36 -27.85
CA PHE A 270 -34.89 -1.65 -29.05
C PHE A 270 -34.48 -2.32 -30.37
N LEU A 271 -33.43 -3.14 -30.39
CA LEU A 271 -32.98 -3.89 -31.58
C LEU A 271 -33.60 -5.30 -31.69
N TYR A 272 -34.43 -5.70 -30.73
CA TYR A 272 -35.14 -7.01 -30.70
C TYR A 272 -36.67 -6.85 -30.68
N GLN A 273 -37.17 -5.71 -31.18
CA GLN A 273 -38.56 -5.50 -31.62
C GLN A 273 -38.54 -5.09 -33.09
#